data_AF-A0A822FWH8-F1
#
_entry.id   AF-A0A822FWH8-F1
#
_cell.length_a   1.000
_cell.length_b   1.000
_cell.length_c   1.000
_cell.angle_alpha   90.00
_cell.angle_beta   90.00
_cell.angle_gamma   90.00
#
_symmetry.space_group_name_H-M   'P 1'
#
loop_
_entity.id
_entity.type
_entity.pdbx_description
1 polymer ?
#
loop_
_entity_poly.entity_id
_entity_poly.type
_entity_poly.pdbx_seq_one_letter_code
_entity_poly.pdbx_strand_id
1 'polypeptide(L)'
;MSHFSQPSQYYHFQVVFFEGVPGVVQYKYYDASDGGVTCTIGVQASTSGSFVQYLFDLANSVQSRMMLTFDTNLGTYTNSTF
;
A
#
# COMPACT_ATOMS: atom_id res chain seq x y z
N MET A 1 -12.26 -5.93 13.00
CA MET A 1 -11.59 -5.48 14.25
C MET A 1 -10.15 -5.21 13.90
N SER A 2 -9.49 -4.18 14.46
CA SER A 2 -8.06 -4.00 14.21
C SER A 2 -7.25 -5.06 14.98
N HIS A 3 -6.28 -5.68 14.31
CA HIS A 3 -5.43 -6.72 14.91
C HIS A 3 -4.21 -6.15 15.66
N PHE A 4 -4.13 -4.82 15.81
CA PHE A 4 -3.00 -4.11 16.42
C PHE A 4 -2.64 -4.61 17.84
N SER A 5 -3.58 -5.20 18.57
CA SER A 5 -3.39 -5.73 19.93
C SER A 5 -3.29 -7.26 20.01
N GLN A 6 -3.30 -7.98 18.88
CA GLN A 6 -3.24 -9.45 18.85
C GLN A 6 -1.85 -9.93 18.39
N PRO A 7 -1.01 -10.48 19.29
CA PRO A 7 0.38 -10.85 18.97
C PRO A 7 0.53 -11.89 17.86
N SER A 8 -0.50 -12.72 17.63
CA SER A 8 -0.53 -13.75 16.59
C SER A 8 -1.00 -13.24 15.22
N GLN A 9 -1.36 -11.95 15.12
CA GLN A 9 -1.90 -11.33 13.92
C GLN A 9 -1.07 -10.10 13.58
N TYR A 10 -0.10 -10.27 12.68
CA TYR A 10 0.78 -9.19 12.24
C TYR A 10 0.70 -9.05 10.72
N TYR A 11 0.57 -7.82 10.23
CA TYR A 11 0.82 -7.52 8.83
C TYR A 11 2.31 -7.39 8.62
N HIS A 12 2.85 -8.17 7.69
CA HIS A 12 4.21 -7.98 7.22
C HIS A 12 4.15 -7.28 5.87
N PHE A 13 4.60 -6.04 5.83
CA PHE A 13 4.71 -5.28 4.59
C PHE A 13 6.01 -4.49 4.53
N GLN A 14 6.40 -4.10 3.32
CA GLN A 14 7.53 -3.22 3.06
C GLN A 14 7.09 -2.06 2.17
N VAL A 15 7.73 -0.92 2.39
CA VAL A 15 7.66 0.23 1.48
C VAL A 15 9.04 0.42 0.86
N VAL A 16 9.11 0.41 -0.47
CA VAL A 16 10.35 0.54 -1.24
C VAL A 16 10.35 1.88 -1.96
N PHE A 17 11.39 2.66 -1.70
CA PHE A 17 11.67 3.92 -2.37
C PHE A 17 12.80 3.71 -3.38
N PHE A 18 12.64 4.26 -4.59
CA PHE A 18 13.62 4.16 -5.65
C PHE A 18 14.34 5.50 -5.83
N GLU A 19 15.61 5.57 -5.45
CA GLU A 19 16.40 6.81 -5.58
C GLU A 19 16.55 7.25 -7.04
N GLY A 20 16.61 6.31 -7.99
CA GLY A 20 16.69 6.58 -9.42
C GLY A 20 15.36 6.91 -10.11
N VAL A 21 14.23 6.77 -9.41
CA VAL A 21 12.88 7.02 -9.97
C VAL A 21 12.02 7.79 -8.97
N PRO A 22 12.27 9.10 -8.76
CA PRO A 22 11.48 9.92 -7.85
C PRO A 22 9.99 9.91 -8.21
N GLY A 23 9.12 9.94 -7.20
CA GLY A 23 7.67 9.89 -7.39
C GLY A 23 7.11 8.48 -7.60
N VAL A 24 7.97 7.45 -7.63
CA VAL A 24 7.54 6.05 -7.65
C VAL A 24 7.85 5.37 -6.31
N VAL A 25 6.84 4.73 -5.72
CA VAL A 25 6.93 3.99 -4.45
C VAL A 25 6.22 2.66 -4.57
N GLN A 26 6.78 1.61 -3.99
CA GLN A 26 6.17 0.28 -3.94
C GLN A 26 5.78 -0.13 -2.53
N TYR A 27 4.55 -0.59 -2.35
CA TYR A 27 4.10 -1.27 -1.14
C TYR A 27 4.02 -2.77 -1.44
N LYS A 28 4.70 -3.59 -0.65
CA LYS A 28 4.72 -5.06 -0.77
C LYS A 28 4.12 -5.67 0.48
N TYR A 29 2.97 -6.31 0.35
CA TYR A 29 2.29 -7.03 1.42
C TYR A 29 2.69 -8.49 1.37
N TYR A 30 3.54 -8.93 2.30
CA TYR A 30 3.99 -10.32 2.39
C TYR A 30 2.93 -11.21 3.01
N ASP A 31 2.37 -10.76 4.14
CA ASP A 31 1.30 -11.45 4.85
C ASP A 31 0.20 -10.47 5.25
N ALA A 32 -1.02 -10.77 4.79
CA ALA A 32 -2.26 -10.07 5.08
C ALA A 32 -3.43 -11.07 5.18
N SER A 33 -3.38 -11.95 6.18
CA SER A 33 -4.28 -13.11 6.34
C SER A 33 -5.78 -12.81 6.34
N ASP A 34 -6.18 -11.63 6.83
CA ASP A 34 -7.57 -11.16 6.90
C ASP A 34 -7.85 -10.00 5.91
N GLY A 35 -6.84 -9.60 5.13
CA GLY A 35 -6.93 -8.59 4.09
C GLY A 35 -7.19 -7.15 4.53
N GLY A 36 -7.03 -6.84 5.82
CA GLY A 36 -7.21 -5.48 6.33
C GLY A 36 -8.62 -5.17 6.80
N VAL A 37 -8.71 -4.22 7.73
CA VAL A 37 -9.96 -3.50 8.03
C VAL A 37 -10.09 -2.27 7.12
N THR A 38 -11.11 -1.45 7.38
CA THR A 38 -11.28 -0.17 6.67
C THR A 38 -10.09 0.75 6.90
N CYS A 39 -9.50 1.23 5.80
CA CYS A 39 -8.37 2.15 5.81
C CYS A 39 -8.25 2.90 4.49
N THR A 40 -7.35 3.88 4.45
CA THR A 40 -6.92 4.55 3.22
C THR A 40 -5.52 4.06 2.86
N ILE A 41 -5.34 3.63 1.62
CA ILE A 41 -4.02 3.24 1.09
C ILE A 41 -3.72 4.11 -0.13
N GLY A 42 -2.68 4.92 -0.02
CA GLY A 42 -2.24 5.82 -1.07
C GLY A 42 -0.91 6.50 -0.72
N VAL A 43 -0.45 7.34 -1.64
CA VAL A 43 0.76 8.15 -1.51
C VAL A 43 0.49 9.57 -1.94
N GLN A 44 1.17 10.53 -1.29
CA GLN A 44 1.15 11.93 -1.69
C GLN A 44 2.59 12.41 -1.90
N ALA A 45 2.85 12.99 -3.07
CA ALA A 45 4.11 13.67 -3.34
C ALA A 45 4.16 14.99 -2.55
N SER A 46 5.20 15.17 -1.74
CA SER A 46 5.34 16.39 -0.91
C SER A 46 5.60 17.65 -1.74
N THR A 47 6.27 17.52 -2.89
CA THR A 47 6.68 18.64 -3.73
C THR A 47 5.58 19.15 -4.64
N SER A 48 4.84 18.25 -5.29
CA SER A 48 3.76 18.60 -6.22
C SER A 48 2.37 18.59 -5.57
N GLY A 49 2.22 17.98 -4.40
CA GLY A 49 0.92 17.72 -3.77
C GLY A 49 0.12 16.61 -4.47
N SER A 50 0.64 16.00 -5.54
CA SER A 50 -0.02 14.94 -6.30
C SER A 50 -0.35 13.76 -5.39
N PHE A 51 -1.61 13.34 -5.40
CA PHE A 51 -2.11 12.22 -4.60
C PHE A 51 -2.55 11.07 -5.49
N VAL A 52 -2.14 9.85 -5.14
CA VAL A 52 -2.57 8.62 -5.80
C VAL A 52 -3.08 7.65 -4.75
N GLN A 53 -4.26 7.09 -4.99
CA GLN A 53 -4.97 6.25 -4.05
C GLN A 53 -5.31 4.90 -4.68
N TYR A 54 -5.05 3.83 -3.92
CA TYR A 54 -5.56 2.49 -4.23
C TYR A 54 -6.93 2.27 -3.59
N LEU A 55 -7.06 2.64 -2.31
CA LEU A 55 -8.19 2.25 -1.46
C LEU A 55 -8.68 3.40 -0.58
N PHE A 56 -9.99 3.45 -0.37
CA PHE A 56 -10.65 4.25 0.67
C PHE A 56 -11.72 3.41 1.38
N ASP A 57 -11.65 3.34 2.70
CA ASP A 57 -12.71 2.87 3.60
C ASP A 57 -13.33 1.51 3.23
N LEU A 58 -12.52 0.60 2.70
CA LEU A 58 -12.98 -0.71 2.25
C LEU A 58 -12.11 -1.80 2.89
N ALA A 59 -12.74 -2.72 3.64
CA ALA A 59 -12.06 -3.83 4.28
C ALA A 59 -11.73 -4.96 3.29
N ASN A 60 -10.90 -5.92 3.71
CA ASN A 60 -10.57 -7.15 2.97
C ASN A 60 -10.03 -6.92 1.55
N SER A 61 -9.32 -5.80 1.34
CA SER A 61 -8.84 -5.37 0.02
C SER A 61 -7.34 -5.59 -0.20
N VAL A 62 -6.61 -5.92 0.85
CA VAL A 62 -5.19 -6.30 0.76
C VAL A 62 -5.10 -7.82 0.67
N GLN A 63 -4.21 -8.35 -0.15
CA GLN A 63 -3.96 -9.79 -0.23
C GLN A 63 -2.50 -10.09 0.12
N SER A 64 -2.24 -11.27 0.68
CA SER A 64 -0.86 -11.75 0.81
C SER A 64 -0.22 -11.84 -0.58
N ARG A 65 1.05 -11.45 -0.65
CA ARG A 65 1.82 -11.33 -1.90
C ARG A 65 1.33 -10.24 -2.86
N MET A 66 0.54 -9.29 -2.39
CA MET A 66 0.11 -8.13 -3.19
C MET A 66 1.20 -7.06 -3.23
N MET A 67 1.47 -6.53 -4.42
CA MET A 67 2.35 -5.39 -4.64
C MET A 67 1.59 -4.24 -5.32
N LEU A 68 1.56 -3.09 -4.65
CA LEU A 68 1.07 -1.84 -5.19
C LEU A 68 2.27 -0.98 -5.61
N THR A 69 2.32 -0.61 -6.88
CA THR A 69 3.26 0.42 -7.35
C THR A 69 2.48 1.70 -7.58
N PHE A 70 2.86 2.78 -6.91
CA PHE A 70 2.28 4.09 -7.09
C PHE A 70 3.24 4.97 -7.89
N ASP A 71 2.71 5.69 -8.87
CA ASP A 71 3.43 6.71 -9.64
C ASP A 71 2.69 8.05 -9.53
N THR A 72 3.22 8.95 -8.71
CA THR A 72 2.64 10.29 -8.50
C THR A 72 2.92 11.26 -9.65
N ASN A 73 3.88 10.94 -10.53
CA ASN A 73 4.15 11.74 -11.72
C ASN A 73 3.04 11.53 -12.77
N LEU A 74 2.56 10.28 -12.87
CA LEU A 74 1.48 9.90 -13.79
C LEU A 74 0.10 9.94 -13.14
N GLY A 75 0.03 10.00 -11.80
CA GLY A 75 -1.24 9.96 -11.08
C GLY A 75 -1.89 8.57 -11.10
N THR A 76 -1.08 7.50 -11.22
CA THR A 76 -1.57 6.13 -11.42
C THR A 76 -1.01 5.17 -10.39
N TYR A 77 -1.71 4.05 -10.20
CA TYR A 77 -1.19 2.91 -9.47
C TYR A 77 -1.39 1.63 -10.29
N THR A 78 -0.57 0.62 -10.01
CA THR A 78 -0.76 -0.73 -10.53
C THR A 78 -0.81 -1.73 -9.37
N ASN A 79 -1.74 -2.68 -9.44
CA ASN A 79 -1.83 -3.81 -8.52
C ASN A 79 -1.32 -5.08 -9.21
N SER A 80 -0.39 -5.78 -8.56
CA SER A 80 0.24 -7.00 -9.07
C SER A 80 0.54 -7.96 -7.93
N THR A 81 0.98 -9.17 -8.24
CA THR A 81 1.48 -10.14 -7.27
C THR A 81 2.98 -10.37 -7.43
N PHE A 82 3.63 -10.85 -6.36
CA PHE A 82 5.06 -11.22 -6.36
C PHE A 82 5.29 -12.57 -5.71
#